data_AF-A0A6G7STW5-F1
#
_entry.id   AF-A0A6G7STW5-F1
#
_cell.length_a   1.000
_cell.length_b   1.000
_cell.length_c   1.000
_cell.angle_alpha   90.00
_cell.angle_beta   90.00
_cell.angle_gamma   90.00
#
_symmetry.space_group_name_H-M   'P 1'
#
loop_
_entity.id
_entity.type
_entity.pdbx_description
1 polymer ?
#
loop_
_entity_poly.entity_id
_entity_poly.type
_entity_poly.pdbx_seq_one_letter_code
_entity_poly.pdbx_strand_id
1 'polypeptide(L)'
;MLRPSLAPSLPDVWNPVHETITGPARTATSGTRRRHRRPKPLTTAVRRALAFAATAPVAGVMMAGPSAYAAENTGAAKPSLSTPDSDSAIKADAAHSDQKPIENPHTRINDSHMGSSVSGVVLDRAADRVVRGHRASTALLPAFHTKLATAALTALGPEHRFTTKVVHGNGTLTLIGGDRVLTADDLAELARTAAAGLKSAGVTHVKVRVDDSLFPEPTLAHRWKEGYRLNTVAPVRALAVDGHSVADASLDAGKVFAGQLAAEGIAVEGEVTRGRVESTDVPVAGHRSPRLADLVHRMLKTGDNHIAETLLRMTAVGAGRPATFDDGTAVVRQAGV
;
A
#
# COMPACT_ATOMS: atom_id res chain seq x y z
N MET A 1 -22.02 13.47 65.84
CA MET A 1 -22.65 14.21 64.73
C MET A 1 -21.90 13.83 63.46
N LEU A 2 -22.26 12.72 62.78
CA LEU A 2 -23.26 12.59 61.69
C LEU A 2 -22.86 13.45 60.46
N ARG A 3 -22.18 12.87 59.45
CA ARG A 3 -22.65 12.04 58.30
C ARG A 3 -23.37 12.84 57.19
N PRO A 4 -23.11 12.50 55.90
CA PRO A 4 -23.68 13.17 54.73
C PRO A 4 -25.08 12.63 54.36
N SER A 5 -25.86 13.46 53.68
CA SER A 5 -27.20 13.16 53.15
C SER A 5 -27.15 12.70 51.69
N LEU A 6 -28.06 11.77 51.35
CA LEU A 6 -28.18 11.04 50.09
C LEU A 6 -29.65 11.11 49.60
N ALA A 7 -29.84 11.24 48.27
CA ALA A 7 -31.03 10.88 47.45
C ALA A 7 -32.32 11.75 47.61
N PRO A 8 -33.35 11.70 46.71
CA PRO A 8 -33.73 10.69 45.67
C PRO A 8 -34.10 11.32 44.29
N SER A 9 -34.53 10.65 43.20
CA SER A 9 -35.65 9.70 43.03
C SER A 9 -35.75 9.12 41.60
N LEU A 10 -36.18 7.84 41.50
CA LEU A 10 -36.92 7.23 40.38
C LEU A 10 -37.89 6.20 41.00
N PRO A 11 -39.15 6.05 40.52
CA PRO A 11 -40.10 5.11 41.11
C PRO A 11 -40.13 3.73 40.43
N ASP A 12 -40.56 2.79 41.27
CA ASP A 12 -40.70 1.34 41.23
C ASP A 12 -41.78 0.79 40.25
N VAL A 13 -41.53 -0.36 39.58
CA VAL A 13 -41.96 -1.76 39.88
C VAL A 13 -43.45 -2.04 39.70
N TRP A 14 -43.79 -3.04 38.87
CA TRP A 14 -44.72 -4.09 39.29
C TRP A 14 -44.58 -5.41 38.51
N ASN A 15 -44.46 -6.50 39.26
CA ASN A 15 -44.80 -7.89 38.92
C ASN A 15 -45.57 -8.45 40.14
N PRO A 16 -46.55 -9.36 39.98
CA PRO A 16 -46.48 -10.58 40.79
C PRO A 16 -47.01 -11.87 40.11
N VAL A 17 -46.69 -12.99 40.77
CA VAL A 17 -46.82 -14.41 40.41
C VAL A 17 -47.75 -15.13 41.44
N HIS A 18 -48.15 -16.38 41.11
CA HIS A 18 -48.70 -17.50 41.95
C HIS A 18 -50.25 -17.58 42.06
N GLU A 19 -50.96 -18.73 42.10
CA GLU A 19 -50.68 -20.18 42.06
C GLU A 19 -51.99 -21.04 42.00
N THR A 20 -51.99 -22.10 41.17
CA THR A 20 -52.41 -23.52 41.46
C THR A 20 -53.88 -24.02 41.60
N ILE A 21 -54.03 -25.31 41.21
CA ILE A 21 -55.03 -26.38 41.57
C ILE A 21 -56.23 -26.46 40.58
N THR A 22 -56.64 -27.56 39.90
CA THR A 22 -56.82 -29.01 40.19
C THR A 22 -57.12 -29.81 38.88
N GLY A 23 -56.81 -31.13 38.83
CA GLY A 23 -57.36 -32.10 37.83
C GLY A 23 -58.77 -32.63 38.21
N PRO A 24 -59.37 -33.69 37.56
CA PRO A 24 -58.73 -34.95 37.14
C PRO A 24 -59.28 -35.70 35.86
N ALA A 25 -58.62 -36.84 35.52
CA ALA A 25 -59.13 -38.11 34.88
C ALA A 25 -59.55 -38.12 33.38
N ARG A 26 -59.43 -39.18 32.54
CA ARG A 26 -58.94 -40.59 32.59
C ARG A 26 -58.86 -41.17 31.13
N THR A 27 -57.79 -41.94 30.83
CA THR A 27 -57.66 -43.22 30.07
C THR A 27 -58.41 -43.56 28.76
N ALA A 28 -57.69 -44.06 27.73
CA ALA A 28 -57.78 -45.42 27.09
C ALA A 28 -57.30 -45.45 25.60
N THR A 29 -56.11 -45.99 25.27
CA THR A 29 -55.74 -47.33 24.70
C THR A 29 -56.04 -47.68 23.23
N SER A 30 -54.98 -47.87 22.43
CA SER A 30 -54.56 -49.07 21.64
C SER A 30 -53.64 -48.59 20.49
N GLY A 31 -52.54 -49.20 20.07
CA GLY A 31 -51.96 -50.53 20.30
C GLY A 31 -51.89 -51.29 18.96
N THR A 32 -50.78 -51.25 18.23
CA THR A 32 -50.25 -52.40 17.46
C THR A 32 -48.82 -52.17 16.96
N ARG A 33 -47.99 -53.20 17.20
CA ARG A 33 -46.59 -53.35 16.79
C ARG A 33 -46.52 -53.86 15.34
N ARG A 34 -45.53 -53.42 14.56
CA ARG A 34 -44.88 -54.26 13.54
C ARG A 34 -43.37 -53.96 13.46
N ARG A 35 -42.58 -55.02 13.51
CA ARG A 35 -41.11 -55.03 13.62
C ARG A 35 -40.45 -54.94 12.23
N HIS A 36 -39.33 -54.22 12.16
CA HIS A 36 -38.38 -54.20 11.05
C HIS A 36 -37.32 -55.32 11.17
N ARG A 37 -36.85 -55.84 10.02
CA ARG A 37 -35.49 -56.40 9.84
C ARG A 37 -34.99 -56.12 8.39
N ARG A 38 -33.72 -55.70 8.28
CA ARG A 38 -33.00 -55.09 7.12
C ARG A 38 -32.39 -56.10 6.12
N PRO A 39 -31.80 -55.67 4.98
CA PRO A 39 -30.33 -55.37 4.88
C PRO A 39 -29.97 -54.12 4.00
N LYS A 40 -29.11 -53.16 4.43
CA LYS A 40 -27.65 -52.88 4.17
C LYS A 40 -27.23 -52.63 2.69
N PRO A 41 -26.15 -51.86 2.39
CA PRO A 41 -25.55 -50.69 3.06
C PRO A 41 -25.23 -49.52 2.08
N LEU A 42 -25.07 -48.29 2.56
CA LEU A 42 -24.31 -47.25 1.85
C LEU A 42 -23.49 -46.45 2.85
N THR A 43 -22.33 -46.05 2.36
CA THR A 43 -21.08 -45.79 3.06
C THR A 43 -21.01 -44.39 3.69
N THR A 44 -20.47 -44.39 4.90
CA THR A 44 -19.58 -43.39 5.52
C THR A 44 -19.96 -41.91 5.41
N ALA A 45 -20.90 -41.49 6.27
CA ALA A 45 -21.03 -40.14 6.78
C ALA A 45 -21.59 -40.30 8.22
N VAL A 46 -21.04 -39.79 9.32
CA VAL A 46 -20.90 -38.37 9.67
C VAL A 46 -20.21 -38.26 11.05
N ARG A 47 -19.38 -37.20 11.22
CA ARG A 47 -19.01 -36.44 12.46
C ARG A 47 -17.98 -37.01 13.46
N ARG A 48 -16.82 -36.34 13.50
CA ARG A 48 -16.36 -35.34 14.51
C ARG A 48 -15.15 -34.59 13.88
N ALA A 49 -15.26 -33.31 13.51
CA ALA A 49 -15.11 -32.10 14.32
C ALA A 49 -13.64 -31.71 14.61
N LEU A 50 -13.31 -30.47 14.19
CA LEU A 50 -12.13 -29.62 14.48
C LEU A 50 -10.76 -29.93 13.83
N ALA A 51 -10.41 -29.13 12.81
CA ALA A 51 -9.30 -28.18 12.86
C ALA A 51 -9.33 -27.28 11.60
N PHE A 52 -9.55 -25.97 11.79
CA PHE A 52 -9.38 -24.96 10.75
C PHE A 52 -7.88 -24.67 10.58
N ALA A 53 -7.32 -25.04 9.44
CA ALA A 53 -6.09 -24.44 8.91
C ALA A 53 -6.22 -24.46 7.39
N ALA A 54 -6.87 -23.43 6.84
CA ALA A 54 -6.92 -23.22 5.41
C ALA A 54 -5.55 -22.71 4.96
N THR A 55 -4.70 -23.64 4.54
CA THR A 55 -3.61 -23.36 3.62
C THR A 55 -4.24 -22.95 2.28
N ALA A 56 -4.16 -21.66 1.94
CA ALA A 56 -4.51 -21.20 0.61
C ALA A 56 -3.51 -21.80 -0.40
N PRO A 57 -3.96 -22.33 -1.54
CA PRO A 57 -3.08 -22.84 -2.57
C PRO A 57 -2.36 -21.67 -3.26
N VAL A 58 -1.05 -21.80 -3.38
CA VAL A 58 -0.23 -20.99 -4.30
C VAL A 58 -0.71 -21.30 -5.72
N ALA A 59 -1.53 -20.42 -6.28
CA ALA A 59 -1.96 -20.51 -7.67
C ALA A 59 -0.97 -19.75 -8.58
N GLY A 60 -0.18 -20.53 -9.30
CA GLY A 60 0.21 -20.27 -10.69
C GLY A 60 1.12 -19.08 -10.99
N VAL A 61 2.43 -19.33 -11.04
CA VAL A 61 3.33 -18.58 -11.92
C VAL A 61 2.88 -18.85 -13.36
N MET A 62 2.14 -17.91 -13.96
CA MET A 62 1.94 -17.86 -15.40
C MET A 62 3.08 -17.02 -15.99
N MET A 63 3.92 -17.69 -16.76
CA MET A 63 5.00 -17.14 -17.56
C MET A 63 4.55 -15.87 -18.31
N ALA A 64 5.24 -14.75 -18.08
CA ALA A 64 5.25 -13.64 -19.01
C ALA A 64 6.21 -14.01 -20.16
N GLY A 65 5.66 -14.54 -21.25
CA GLY A 65 6.41 -14.69 -22.51
C GLY A 65 6.50 -13.34 -23.23
N PRO A 66 7.61 -13.02 -23.92
CA PRO A 66 7.65 -11.91 -24.86
C PRO A 66 6.82 -12.25 -26.11
N SER A 67 6.17 -11.24 -26.71
CA SER A 67 5.49 -11.33 -28.00
C SER A 67 6.38 -11.95 -29.09
N ALA A 68 5.82 -12.85 -29.88
CA ALA A 68 6.50 -13.67 -30.90
C ALA A 68 6.82 -12.94 -32.23
N TYR A 69 7.04 -11.62 -32.22
CA TYR A 69 7.42 -10.86 -33.41
C TYR A 69 8.45 -9.77 -33.04
N ALA A 70 9.71 -10.17 -32.89
CA ALA A 70 10.90 -9.33 -33.09
C ALA A 70 12.16 -10.14 -32.72
N ALA A 71 12.62 -10.97 -33.65
CA ALA A 71 13.98 -11.49 -33.61
C ALA A 71 14.53 -11.53 -35.04
N GLU A 72 15.36 -10.55 -35.40
CA GLU A 72 16.55 -10.82 -36.20
C GLU A 72 17.63 -9.72 -36.05
N ASN A 73 18.65 -10.09 -35.29
CA ASN A 73 20.08 -10.08 -35.63
C ASN A 73 20.78 -8.77 -36.08
N THR A 74 21.75 -8.32 -35.26
CA THR A 74 23.11 -7.99 -35.74
C THR A 74 24.11 -7.91 -34.58
N GLY A 75 25.16 -8.74 -34.68
CA GLY A 75 26.55 -8.30 -34.58
C GLY A 75 27.13 -7.94 -33.22
N ALA A 76 27.93 -8.85 -32.67
CA ALA A 76 28.82 -8.62 -31.55
C ALA A 76 29.94 -7.59 -31.84
N ALA A 77 30.21 -6.70 -30.88
CA ALA A 77 31.52 -6.08 -30.66
C ALA A 77 31.67 -5.71 -29.17
N LYS A 78 32.75 -6.18 -28.54
CA LYS A 78 33.16 -5.81 -27.17
C LYS A 78 33.99 -4.51 -27.21
N PRO A 79 33.71 -3.50 -26.38
CA PRO A 79 34.70 -2.48 -26.08
C PRO A 79 35.45 -2.85 -24.80
N SER A 80 36.78 -2.94 -24.88
CA SER A 80 37.68 -2.89 -23.73
C SER A 80 37.73 -1.44 -23.23
N LEU A 81 37.34 -1.19 -21.98
CA LEU A 81 37.60 0.08 -21.31
C LEU A 81 38.90 -0.02 -20.52
N SER A 82 39.90 0.76 -20.93
CA SER A 82 41.07 1.07 -20.12
C SER A 82 40.66 1.99 -18.98
N THR A 83 40.83 1.57 -17.73
CA THR A 83 40.63 2.40 -16.55
C THR A 83 41.89 3.25 -16.28
N PRO A 84 41.79 4.58 -16.13
CA PRO A 84 42.82 5.36 -15.46
C PRO A 84 42.72 5.13 -13.94
N ASP A 85 43.86 4.91 -13.29
CA ASP A 85 44.04 4.82 -11.84
C ASP A 85 43.28 5.94 -11.10
N SER A 86 42.07 5.62 -10.63
CA SER A 86 41.21 6.54 -9.87
C SER A 86 41.19 6.20 -8.37
N ASP A 87 41.78 5.07 -7.97
CA ASP A 87 41.79 4.58 -6.58
C ASP A 87 42.70 5.41 -5.65
N SER A 88 43.73 6.06 -6.21
CA SER A 88 44.71 6.84 -5.45
C SER A 88 44.21 8.24 -5.10
N ALA A 89 43.41 8.86 -5.98
CA ALA A 89 42.88 10.22 -5.79
C ALA A 89 41.68 10.24 -4.83
N ILE A 90 40.83 9.21 -4.86
CA ILE A 90 39.64 9.12 -3.99
C ILE A 90 40.02 8.84 -2.52
N LYS A 91 41.14 8.14 -2.26
CA LYS A 91 41.61 7.87 -0.89
C LYS A 91 42.21 9.10 -0.19
N ALA A 92 42.86 10.00 -0.92
CA ALA A 92 43.53 11.16 -0.32
C ALA A 92 42.52 12.25 0.10
N ASP A 93 41.47 12.47 -0.70
CA ASP A 93 40.42 13.46 -0.39
C ASP A 93 39.45 13.00 0.71
N ALA A 94 39.18 11.69 0.80
CA ALA A 94 38.37 11.12 1.88
C ALA A 94 39.04 11.26 3.26
N ALA A 95 40.37 11.13 3.33
CA ALA A 95 41.11 11.22 4.59
C ALA A 95 41.18 12.65 5.17
N HIS A 96 41.18 13.69 4.32
CA HIS A 96 41.23 15.11 4.76
C HIS A 96 39.84 15.76 4.89
N SER A 97 38.81 15.27 4.18
CA SER A 97 37.45 15.81 4.29
C SER A 97 36.75 15.40 5.59
N ASP A 98 37.00 14.19 6.09
CA ASP A 98 36.32 13.63 7.26
C ASP A 98 36.87 14.14 8.61
N GLN A 99 38.04 14.78 8.63
CA GLN A 99 38.64 15.33 9.86
C GLN A 99 37.95 16.63 10.33
N LYS A 100 37.46 17.47 9.40
CA LYS A 100 36.83 18.77 9.75
C LYS A 100 35.55 18.63 10.61
N PRO A 101 34.62 17.68 10.36
CA PRO A 101 33.52 17.39 11.26
C PRO A 101 33.95 16.86 12.65
N ILE A 102 35.10 16.17 12.72
CA ILE A 102 35.63 15.55 13.93
C ILE A 102 36.33 16.58 14.83
N GLU A 103 37.06 17.52 14.24
CA GLU A 103 37.87 18.50 14.98
C GLU A 103 37.04 19.63 15.59
N ASN A 104 35.89 20.01 14.99
CA ASN A 104 35.17 21.20 15.42
C ASN A 104 33.62 21.08 15.53
N PRO A 105 33.07 20.02 16.17
CA PRO A 105 31.63 19.88 16.34
C PRO A 105 31.04 20.94 17.29
N HIS A 106 31.82 21.48 18.24
CA HIS A 106 31.32 22.48 19.18
C HIS A 106 31.04 23.83 18.52
N THR A 107 31.78 24.26 17.50
CA THR A 107 31.48 25.52 16.79
C THR A 107 30.28 25.37 15.86
N ARG A 108 30.14 24.20 15.21
CA ARG A 108 28.99 23.92 14.36
C ARG A 108 27.73 23.73 15.18
N ILE A 109 27.71 22.84 16.16
CA ILE A 109 26.49 22.50 16.93
C ILE A 109 26.01 23.64 17.84
N ASN A 110 26.90 24.59 18.18
CA ASN A 110 26.55 25.80 18.94
C ASN A 110 26.20 27.01 18.04
N ASP A 111 26.02 26.81 16.73
CA ASP A 111 25.48 27.85 15.86
C ASP A 111 24.08 28.25 16.34
N SER A 112 23.91 29.53 16.68
CA SER A 112 22.66 30.05 17.22
C SER A 112 21.48 29.91 16.26
N HIS A 113 21.74 29.79 14.94
CA HIS A 113 20.71 29.54 13.94
C HIS A 113 20.06 28.15 14.07
N MET A 114 20.73 27.18 14.68
CA MET A 114 20.15 25.84 14.90
C MET A 114 19.24 25.76 16.14
N GLY A 115 19.19 26.83 16.94
CA GLY A 115 18.38 26.88 18.15
C GLY A 115 18.90 25.96 19.26
N SER A 116 18.08 25.74 20.29
CA SER A 116 18.49 25.03 21.52
C SER A 116 18.23 23.52 21.50
N SER A 117 17.60 22.99 20.45
CA SER A 117 17.15 21.60 20.36
C SER A 117 17.90 20.82 19.29
N VAL A 118 19.22 20.77 19.41
CA VAL A 118 20.12 20.08 18.47
C VAL A 118 20.66 18.79 19.11
N SER A 119 20.71 17.71 18.34
CA SER A 119 21.42 16.48 18.69
C SER A 119 22.29 16.05 17.51
N GLY A 120 23.45 15.47 17.78
CA GLY A 120 24.34 14.96 16.74
C GLY A 120 25.23 13.84 17.25
N VAL A 121 25.61 12.94 16.34
CA VAL A 121 26.57 11.86 16.60
C VAL A 121 27.49 11.73 15.40
N VAL A 122 28.77 11.50 15.66
CA VAL A 122 29.78 11.17 14.67
C VAL A 122 30.24 9.75 14.97
N LEU A 123 30.08 8.88 13.98
CA LEU A 123 30.43 7.47 14.07
C LEU A 123 31.62 7.20 13.14
N ASP A 124 32.58 6.42 13.63
CA ASP A 124 33.61 5.80 12.81
C ASP A 124 33.03 4.48 12.33
N ARG A 125 32.68 4.43 11.04
CA ARG A 125 32.06 3.24 10.43
C ARG A 125 33.00 2.04 10.39
N ALA A 126 34.32 2.26 10.23
CA ALA A 126 35.27 1.17 10.11
C ALA A 126 35.52 0.51 11.48
N ALA A 127 35.54 1.32 12.55
CA ALA A 127 35.74 0.85 13.92
C ALA A 127 34.43 0.61 14.70
N ASP A 128 33.27 0.83 14.05
CA ASP A 128 31.92 0.75 14.64
C ASP A 128 31.81 1.42 16.02
N ARG A 129 32.33 2.65 16.14
CA ARG A 129 32.38 3.38 17.41
C ARG A 129 31.94 4.83 17.28
N VAL A 130 31.35 5.36 18.35
CA VAL A 130 31.07 6.79 18.47
C VAL A 130 32.40 7.53 18.65
N VAL A 131 32.71 8.42 17.71
CA VAL A 131 33.85 9.33 17.79
C VAL A 131 33.49 10.53 18.65
N ARG A 132 32.27 11.08 18.46
CA ARG A 132 31.75 12.23 19.20
C ARG A 132 30.22 12.19 19.26
N GLY A 133 29.64 12.82 20.28
CA GLY A 133 28.20 13.00 20.39
C GLY A 133 27.84 14.27 21.15
N HIS A 134 26.76 14.91 20.73
CA HIS A 134 26.08 15.99 21.47
C HIS A 134 24.62 15.58 21.62
N ARG A 135 24.18 15.36 22.87
CA ARG A 135 22.83 14.83 23.14
C ARG A 135 22.50 13.60 22.27
N ALA A 136 23.50 12.75 22.03
CA ALA A 136 23.43 11.69 21.01
C ALA A 136 22.33 10.64 21.26
N SER A 137 21.88 10.51 22.51
CA SER A 137 20.77 9.65 22.93
C SER A 137 19.41 10.38 23.02
N THR A 138 19.37 11.68 22.74
CA THR A 138 18.11 12.46 22.74
C THR A 138 17.37 12.24 21.44
N ALA A 139 16.17 11.66 21.51
CA ALA A 139 15.30 11.53 20.35
C ALA A 139 14.77 12.90 19.92
N LEU A 140 15.02 13.28 18.66
CA LEU A 140 14.39 14.41 17.98
C LEU A 140 13.44 13.90 16.89
N LEU A 141 12.57 14.78 16.37
CA LEU A 141 11.74 14.46 15.20
C LEU A 141 12.66 14.30 13.99
N PRO A 142 12.80 13.11 13.40
CA PRO A 142 13.66 12.93 12.25
C PRO A 142 12.98 13.46 10.98
N ALA A 143 13.79 13.84 9.99
CA ALA A 143 13.32 13.89 8.61
C ALA A 143 12.99 12.45 8.17
N PHE A 144 11.75 12.22 7.75
CA PHE A 144 11.14 10.88 7.63
C PHE A 144 11.67 10.05 6.44
N HIS A 145 12.39 10.65 5.49
CA HIS A 145 12.69 10.03 4.19
C HIS A 145 13.84 9.00 4.21
N THR A 146 14.88 9.15 5.04
CA THR A 146 16.07 8.28 4.98
C THR A 146 15.81 6.86 5.50
N LYS A 147 15.11 6.74 6.63
CA LYS A 147 14.76 5.41 7.19
C LYS A 147 13.79 4.67 6.27
N LEU A 148 12.84 5.40 5.71
CA LEU A 148 11.89 4.87 4.74
C LEU A 148 12.60 4.35 3.47
N ALA A 149 13.55 5.11 2.91
CA ALA A 149 14.32 4.68 1.76
C ALA A 149 14.99 3.32 1.96
N THR A 150 15.64 3.14 3.12
CA THR A 150 16.32 1.88 3.46
C THR A 150 15.33 0.73 3.60
N ALA A 151 14.21 0.95 4.30
CA ALA A 151 13.18 -0.07 4.48
C ALA A 151 12.54 -0.49 3.14
N ALA A 152 12.22 0.47 2.26
CA ALA A 152 11.63 0.19 0.96
C ALA A 152 12.57 -0.61 0.06
N LEU A 153 13.84 -0.21 -0.03
CA LEU A 153 14.86 -0.92 -0.81
C LEU A 153 15.09 -2.34 -0.30
N THR A 154 15.06 -2.53 1.03
CA THR A 154 15.22 -3.85 1.65
C THR A 154 14.02 -4.75 1.41
N ALA A 155 12.80 -4.21 1.52
CA ALA A 155 11.56 -4.99 1.39
C ALA A 155 11.22 -5.35 -0.06
N LEU A 156 11.48 -4.45 -1.01
CA LEU A 156 11.03 -4.59 -2.40
C LEU A 156 12.17 -4.88 -3.38
N GLY A 157 13.40 -4.50 -3.05
CA GLY A 157 14.56 -4.54 -3.93
C GLY A 157 14.67 -3.30 -4.85
N PRO A 158 15.89 -2.87 -5.22
CA PRO A 158 16.12 -1.63 -5.98
C PRO A 158 15.53 -1.65 -7.39
N GLU A 159 15.38 -2.84 -7.99
CA GLU A 159 14.84 -3.04 -9.33
C GLU A 159 13.31 -3.15 -9.37
N HIS A 160 12.65 -3.06 -8.21
CA HIS A 160 11.20 -3.09 -8.14
C HIS A 160 10.59 -1.96 -8.97
N ARG A 161 9.45 -2.25 -9.61
CA ARG A 161 8.66 -1.27 -10.34
C ARG A 161 7.20 -1.46 -9.97
N PHE A 162 6.55 -0.36 -9.63
CA PHE A 162 5.12 -0.34 -9.43
C PHE A 162 4.41 -0.49 -10.77
N THR A 163 3.19 -1.03 -10.74
CA THR A 163 2.44 -1.35 -11.96
C THR A 163 1.05 -0.73 -11.87
N THR A 164 0.66 -0.05 -12.94
CA THR A 164 -0.71 0.40 -13.18
C THR A 164 -1.25 -0.40 -14.35
N LYS A 165 -2.49 -0.89 -14.22
CA LYS A 165 -3.12 -1.72 -15.26
C LYS A 165 -4.42 -1.11 -15.71
N VAL A 166 -4.78 -1.37 -16.96
CA VAL A 166 -6.13 -1.14 -17.46
C VAL A 166 -6.69 -2.48 -17.89
N VAL A 167 -7.88 -2.80 -17.40
CA VAL A 167 -8.62 -3.99 -17.78
C VAL A 167 -9.95 -3.58 -18.39
N HIS A 168 -10.51 -4.43 -19.25
CA HIS A 168 -11.79 -4.24 -19.90
C HIS A 168 -12.71 -5.43 -19.63
N GLY A 169 -13.96 -5.14 -19.23
CA GLY A 169 -15.00 -6.14 -19.08
C GLY A 169 -16.37 -5.50 -19.00
N ASN A 170 -17.38 -6.15 -19.59
CA ASN A 170 -18.78 -5.69 -19.58
C ASN A 170 -18.95 -4.20 -19.98
N GLY A 171 -18.20 -3.74 -20.99
CA GLY A 171 -18.24 -2.36 -21.49
C GLY A 171 -17.62 -1.30 -20.56
N THR A 172 -16.81 -1.73 -19.58
CA THR A 172 -16.12 -0.84 -18.64
C THR A 172 -14.62 -1.02 -18.73
N LEU A 173 -13.87 0.08 -18.83
CA LEU A 173 -12.44 0.11 -18.55
C LEU A 173 -12.21 0.42 -17.07
N THR A 174 -11.42 -0.41 -16.39
CA THR A 174 -11.01 -0.19 -15.01
C THR A 174 -9.51 0.11 -14.96
N LEU A 175 -9.16 1.33 -14.52
CA LEU A 175 -7.79 1.74 -14.22
C LEU A 175 -7.44 1.31 -12.79
N ILE A 176 -6.49 0.39 -12.66
CA ILE A 176 -6.11 -0.25 -11.40
C ILE A 176 -4.83 0.38 -10.88
N GLY A 177 -4.90 0.88 -9.64
CA GLY A 177 -3.83 1.56 -8.92
C GLY A 177 -2.72 0.65 -8.40
N GLY A 178 -1.61 1.29 -8.07
CA GLY A 178 -0.37 0.63 -7.69
C GLY A 178 0.84 1.53 -7.85
N ASP A 179 0.76 2.48 -8.76
CA ASP A 179 1.73 3.54 -9.00
C ASP A 179 1.11 4.92 -8.80
N ARG A 180 1.81 5.78 -8.04
CA ARG A 180 1.39 7.16 -7.73
C ARG A 180 2.35 8.20 -8.30
N VAL A 181 3.31 7.78 -9.13
CA VAL A 181 4.21 8.68 -9.86
C VAL A 181 3.88 8.72 -11.36
N LEU A 182 2.66 8.34 -11.73
CA LEU A 182 2.18 8.43 -13.11
C LEU A 182 2.24 9.87 -13.59
N THR A 183 2.71 10.05 -14.82
CA THR A 183 2.59 11.32 -15.53
C THR A 183 1.33 11.36 -16.39
N ALA A 184 0.91 12.54 -16.83
CA ALA A 184 -0.13 12.65 -17.85
C ALA A 184 0.23 11.89 -19.15
N ASP A 185 1.51 11.85 -19.51
CA ASP A 185 2.00 11.10 -20.68
C ASP A 185 1.88 9.58 -20.47
N ASP A 186 2.15 9.09 -19.26
CA ASP A 186 1.94 7.67 -18.93
C ASP A 186 0.46 7.27 -19.04
N LEU A 187 -0.45 8.15 -18.59
CA LEU A 187 -1.89 7.94 -18.75
C LEU A 187 -2.33 8.02 -20.22
N ALA A 188 -1.72 8.92 -21.02
CA ALA A 188 -1.98 9.01 -22.44
C ALA A 188 -1.54 7.74 -23.18
N GLU A 189 -0.38 7.16 -22.84
CA GLU A 189 0.09 5.90 -23.41
C GLU A 189 -0.81 4.72 -23.05
N LEU A 190 -1.26 4.64 -21.79
CA LEU A 190 -2.25 3.67 -21.34
C LEU A 190 -3.56 3.82 -22.14
N ALA A 191 -4.03 5.05 -22.34
CA ALA A 191 -5.27 5.33 -23.06
C ALA A 191 -5.16 4.94 -24.53
N ARG A 192 -4.05 5.28 -25.19
CA ARG A 192 -3.77 4.91 -26.58
C ARG A 192 -3.73 3.39 -26.76
N THR A 193 -3.03 2.69 -25.87
CA THR A 193 -2.93 1.22 -25.91
C THR A 193 -4.30 0.58 -25.71
N ALA A 194 -5.06 1.03 -24.70
CA ALA A 194 -6.40 0.53 -24.44
C ALA A 194 -7.36 0.82 -25.62
N ALA A 195 -7.33 2.04 -26.17
CA ALA A 195 -8.16 2.44 -27.31
C ALA A 195 -7.86 1.61 -28.56
N ALA A 196 -6.59 1.29 -28.84
CA ALA A 196 -6.21 0.42 -29.95
C ALA A 196 -6.82 -0.99 -29.80
N GLY A 197 -6.75 -1.56 -28.59
CA GLY A 197 -7.39 -2.85 -28.27
C GLY A 197 -8.91 -2.81 -28.43
N LEU A 198 -9.56 -1.77 -27.93
CA LEU A 198 -11.01 -1.59 -28.03
C LEU A 198 -11.47 -1.43 -29.48
N LYS A 199 -10.81 -0.59 -30.28
CA LYS A 199 -11.13 -0.40 -31.71
C LYS A 199 -10.98 -1.70 -32.50
N SER A 200 -9.95 -2.48 -32.20
CA SER A 200 -9.74 -3.80 -32.83
C SER A 200 -10.87 -4.79 -32.49
N ALA A 201 -11.53 -4.62 -31.34
CA ALA A 201 -12.70 -5.37 -30.92
C ALA A 201 -14.04 -4.74 -31.37
N GLY A 202 -14.02 -3.65 -32.17
CA GLY A 202 -15.21 -2.92 -32.59
C GLY A 202 -15.90 -2.12 -31.49
N VAL A 203 -15.24 -1.90 -30.35
CA VAL A 203 -15.76 -1.13 -29.22
C VAL A 203 -15.34 0.33 -29.38
N THR A 204 -16.33 1.23 -29.39
CA THR A 204 -16.13 2.68 -29.55
C THR A 204 -16.64 3.51 -28.37
N HIS A 205 -17.36 2.87 -27.44
CA HIS A 205 -17.95 3.51 -26.26
C HIS A 205 -17.68 2.63 -25.04
N VAL A 206 -17.28 3.23 -23.92
CA VAL A 206 -17.00 2.53 -22.65
C VAL A 206 -17.37 3.39 -21.45
N LYS A 207 -17.60 2.75 -20.31
CA LYS A 207 -17.55 3.42 -19.00
C LYS A 207 -16.14 3.39 -18.45
N VAL A 208 -15.79 4.33 -17.57
CA VAL A 208 -14.48 4.33 -16.90
C VAL A 208 -14.66 4.20 -15.39
N ARG A 209 -13.85 3.32 -14.81
CA ARG A 209 -13.77 3.04 -13.38
C ARG A 209 -12.32 3.15 -12.90
N VAL A 210 -12.14 3.52 -11.63
CA VAL A 210 -10.86 3.40 -10.92
C VAL A 210 -10.96 2.37 -9.81
N ASP A 211 -9.96 1.48 -9.75
CA ASP A 211 -9.74 0.55 -8.65
C ASP A 211 -8.51 1.00 -7.86
N ASP A 212 -8.75 1.75 -6.78
CA ASP A 212 -7.74 2.20 -5.84
C ASP A 212 -7.64 1.31 -4.59
N SER A 213 -8.26 0.12 -4.62
CA SER A 213 -8.46 -0.72 -3.44
C SER A 213 -7.21 -1.42 -2.91
N LEU A 214 -6.08 -1.29 -3.61
CA LEU A 214 -4.76 -1.64 -3.07
C LEU A 214 -4.47 -0.86 -1.79
N PHE A 215 -4.91 0.40 -1.71
CA PHE A 215 -4.77 1.23 -0.53
C PHE A 215 -6.11 1.30 0.21
N PRO A 216 -6.09 1.35 1.56
CA PRO A 216 -7.30 1.61 2.33
C PRO A 216 -7.81 3.02 2.04
N GLU A 217 -9.07 3.28 2.41
CA GLU A 217 -9.62 4.62 2.42
C GLU A 217 -8.69 5.60 3.16
N PRO A 218 -8.42 6.80 2.60
CA PRO A 218 -7.50 7.75 3.21
C PRO A 218 -7.96 8.16 4.61
N THR A 219 -7.13 7.84 5.58
CA THR A 219 -7.24 8.35 6.95
C THR A 219 -6.25 9.48 7.14
N LEU A 220 -6.54 10.41 8.06
CA LEU A 220 -5.47 11.26 8.59
C LEU A 220 -4.57 10.43 9.46
N ALA A 221 -3.26 10.69 9.43
CA ALA A 221 -2.35 10.12 10.41
C ALA A 221 -2.83 10.51 11.82
N HIS A 222 -2.80 9.55 12.74
CA HIS A 222 -3.16 9.75 14.14
C HIS A 222 -2.30 10.92 14.67
N ARG A 223 -2.96 12.04 15.03
CA ARG A 223 -2.41 13.33 15.52
C ARG A 223 -2.32 14.49 14.51
N TRP A 224 -2.68 14.32 13.25
CA TRP A 224 -2.81 15.47 12.34
C TRP A 224 -4.06 16.28 12.65
N LYS A 225 -3.95 17.61 12.63
CA LYS A 225 -5.12 18.49 12.79
C LYS A 225 -5.96 18.41 11.52
N GLU A 226 -7.29 18.50 11.64
CA GLU A 226 -8.22 18.43 10.51
C GLU A 226 -7.87 19.42 9.38
N GLY A 227 -7.43 20.63 9.75
CA GLY A 227 -6.95 21.65 8.82
C GLY A 227 -5.58 21.39 8.20
N TYR A 228 -5.05 20.16 8.15
CA TYR A 228 -3.90 19.77 7.31
C TYR A 228 -4.35 19.13 5.97
N ARG A 229 -5.59 18.65 5.89
CA ARG A 229 -6.16 18.12 4.64
C ARG A 229 -6.26 19.25 3.61
N LEU A 230 -5.85 18.96 2.38
CA LEU A 230 -5.94 19.85 1.19
C LEU A 230 -5.10 21.13 1.21
N ASN A 231 -4.64 21.61 2.37
CA ASN A 231 -3.70 22.75 2.44
C ASN A 231 -2.24 22.33 2.66
N THR A 232 -1.98 21.12 3.16
CA THR A 232 -0.64 20.64 3.51
C THR A 232 -0.38 19.23 3.00
N VAL A 233 -1.38 18.33 3.03
CA VAL A 233 -1.26 16.95 2.52
C VAL A 233 -2.53 16.49 1.80
N ALA A 234 -2.37 15.96 0.60
CA ALA A 234 -3.45 15.30 -0.14
C ALA A 234 -3.77 13.91 0.43
N PRO A 235 -5.05 13.49 0.44
CA PRO A 235 -5.42 12.12 0.77
C PRO A 235 -4.62 11.08 -0.04
N VAL A 236 -3.99 10.13 0.65
CA VAL A 236 -3.13 9.11 0.02
C VAL A 236 -4.00 8.00 -0.57
N ARG A 237 -4.13 8.01 -1.89
CA ARG A 237 -4.86 7.02 -2.70
C ARG A 237 -3.91 6.26 -3.62
N ALA A 238 -4.30 5.08 -4.12
CA ALA A 238 -3.42 4.20 -4.90
C ALA A 238 -3.12 4.67 -6.35
N LEU A 239 -3.83 5.69 -6.84
CA LEU A 239 -3.56 6.39 -8.10
C LEU A 239 -3.39 7.88 -7.85
N ALA A 240 -2.42 8.48 -8.52
CA ALA A 240 -2.22 9.92 -8.64
C ALA A 240 -1.51 10.21 -9.97
N VAL A 241 -1.81 11.36 -10.58
CA VAL A 241 -1.20 11.84 -11.82
C VAL A 241 -0.45 13.15 -11.54
N ASP A 242 0.76 13.29 -12.06
CA ASP A 242 1.61 14.50 -11.99
C ASP A 242 1.79 15.08 -10.57
N GLY A 243 1.62 14.26 -9.53
CA GLY A 243 1.65 14.72 -8.14
C GLY A 243 0.50 15.66 -7.76
N HIS A 244 -0.61 15.68 -8.51
CA HIS A 244 -1.78 16.50 -8.22
C HIS A 244 -2.25 16.36 -6.77
N SER A 245 -2.33 17.49 -6.07
CA SER A 245 -2.79 17.57 -4.69
C SER A 245 -4.28 17.93 -4.66
N VAL A 246 -5.12 16.93 -4.88
CA VAL A 246 -6.58 17.07 -4.96
C VAL A 246 -7.29 16.19 -3.92
N ALA A 247 -8.59 16.43 -3.70
CA ALA A 247 -9.37 15.69 -2.71
C ALA A 247 -9.45 14.18 -2.99
N ASP A 248 -9.48 13.81 -4.26
CA ASP A 248 -9.52 12.41 -4.69
C ASP A 248 -8.62 12.19 -5.90
N ALA A 249 -7.34 11.92 -5.63
CA ALA A 249 -6.32 11.75 -6.66
C ALA A 249 -6.59 10.54 -7.59
N SER A 250 -7.34 9.55 -7.12
CA SER A 250 -7.68 8.39 -7.96
C SER A 250 -8.80 8.71 -8.93
N LEU A 251 -9.87 9.36 -8.50
CA LEU A 251 -10.89 9.85 -9.42
C LEU A 251 -10.34 10.92 -10.38
N ASP A 252 -9.40 11.76 -9.92
CA ASP A 252 -8.70 12.72 -10.79
C ASP A 252 -7.90 12.02 -11.90
N ALA A 253 -7.06 11.05 -11.55
CA ALA A 253 -6.34 10.26 -12.55
C ALA A 253 -7.27 9.53 -13.52
N GLY A 254 -8.41 9.01 -13.03
CA GLY A 254 -9.43 8.39 -13.87
C GLY A 254 -10.09 9.38 -14.85
N LYS A 255 -10.30 10.64 -14.44
CA LYS A 255 -10.82 11.71 -15.31
C LYS A 255 -9.81 12.12 -16.38
N VAL A 256 -8.53 12.25 -16.02
CA VAL A 256 -7.46 12.50 -17.00
C VAL A 256 -7.41 11.36 -18.01
N PHE A 257 -7.43 10.10 -17.55
CA PHE A 257 -7.46 8.93 -18.41
C PHE A 257 -8.70 8.90 -19.32
N ALA A 258 -9.88 9.23 -18.82
CA ALA A 258 -11.11 9.33 -19.62
C ALA A 258 -11.00 10.41 -20.70
N GLY A 259 -10.40 11.57 -20.40
CA GLY A 259 -10.13 12.62 -21.38
C GLY A 259 -9.17 12.15 -22.48
N GLN A 260 -8.11 11.41 -22.11
CA GLN A 260 -7.17 10.83 -23.06
C GLN A 260 -7.82 9.75 -23.94
N LEU A 261 -8.72 8.92 -23.41
CA LEU A 261 -9.50 7.96 -24.21
C LEU A 261 -10.39 8.67 -25.24
N ALA A 262 -11.03 9.77 -24.84
CA ALA A 262 -11.85 10.58 -25.75
C ALA A 262 -11.01 11.21 -26.87
N ALA A 263 -9.80 11.69 -26.55
CA ALA A 263 -8.84 12.18 -27.55
C ALA A 263 -8.41 11.07 -28.54
N GLU A 264 -8.35 9.83 -28.07
CA GLU A 264 -8.11 8.64 -28.89
C GLU A 264 -9.38 8.14 -29.61
N GLY A 265 -10.50 8.85 -29.55
CA GLY A 265 -11.74 8.53 -30.28
C GLY A 265 -12.58 7.41 -29.67
N ILE A 266 -12.39 7.11 -28.37
CA ILE A 266 -13.29 6.24 -27.59
C ILE A 266 -14.20 7.14 -26.75
N ALA A 267 -15.51 7.07 -26.98
CA ALA A 267 -16.47 7.83 -26.19
C ALA A 267 -16.58 7.25 -24.76
N VAL A 268 -16.45 8.11 -23.76
CA VAL A 268 -16.63 7.73 -22.35
C VAL A 268 -18.05 8.05 -21.92
N GLU A 269 -18.78 7.03 -21.47
CA GLU A 269 -20.16 7.14 -21.02
C GLU A 269 -20.27 7.43 -19.53
N GLY A 270 -20.94 8.53 -19.19
CA GLY A 270 -21.19 8.92 -17.81
C GLY A 270 -19.94 9.39 -17.06
N GLU A 271 -20.07 9.48 -15.74
CA GLU A 271 -18.99 9.91 -14.86
C GLU A 271 -18.00 8.78 -14.57
N VAL A 272 -16.75 9.15 -14.29
CA VAL A 272 -15.75 8.22 -13.75
C VAL A 272 -16.17 7.79 -12.35
N THR A 273 -16.23 6.48 -12.13
CA THR A 273 -16.67 5.89 -10.85
C THR A 273 -15.57 5.09 -10.17
N ARG A 274 -15.73 4.79 -8.88
CA ARG A 274 -14.86 3.86 -8.16
C ARG A 274 -15.48 2.46 -8.15
N GLY A 275 -14.65 1.43 -8.26
CA GLY A 275 -15.06 0.05 -8.04
C GLY A 275 -13.90 -0.92 -8.24
N ARG A 276 -14.09 -2.17 -7.83
CA ARG A 276 -13.06 -3.20 -8.03
C ARG A 276 -13.08 -3.76 -9.45
N VAL A 277 -11.92 -4.27 -9.85
CA VAL A 277 -11.79 -5.17 -11.00
C VAL A 277 -12.53 -6.48 -10.74
N GLU A 278 -13.19 -6.99 -11.77
CA GLU A 278 -13.81 -8.31 -11.73
C GLU A 278 -12.86 -9.38 -12.28
N SER A 279 -12.96 -10.62 -11.77
CA SER A 279 -12.08 -11.72 -12.19
C SER A 279 -12.19 -12.10 -13.68
N THR A 280 -13.27 -11.68 -14.35
CA THR A 280 -13.51 -11.89 -15.78
C THR A 280 -12.96 -10.78 -16.68
N ASP A 281 -12.49 -9.67 -16.10
CA ASP A 281 -11.98 -8.54 -16.86
C ASP A 281 -10.64 -8.89 -17.51
N VAL A 282 -10.44 -8.42 -18.74
CA VAL A 282 -9.27 -8.76 -19.55
C VAL A 282 -8.29 -7.59 -19.56
N PRO A 283 -6.99 -7.78 -19.30
CA PRO A 283 -5.98 -6.72 -19.42
C PRO A 283 -5.91 -6.16 -20.85
N VAL A 284 -5.92 -4.83 -20.97
CA VAL A 284 -5.81 -4.13 -22.26
C VAL A 284 -4.65 -3.15 -22.32
N ALA A 285 -4.14 -2.68 -21.18
CA ALA A 285 -2.93 -1.86 -21.11
C ALA A 285 -2.23 -2.03 -19.76
N GLY A 286 -0.94 -1.68 -19.72
CA GLY A 286 -0.16 -1.69 -18.49
C GLY A 286 1.00 -0.71 -18.54
N HIS A 287 1.30 -0.09 -17.41
CA HIS A 287 2.41 0.83 -17.20
C HIS A 287 3.26 0.32 -16.03
N ARG A 288 4.58 0.54 -16.11
CA ARG A 288 5.53 0.24 -15.03
C ARG A 288 6.32 1.50 -14.69
N SER A 289 6.36 1.82 -13.39
CA SER A 289 7.10 2.97 -12.88
C SER A 289 8.60 2.91 -13.22
N PRO A 290 9.35 4.01 -13.03
CA PRO A 290 10.80 3.98 -12.85
C PRO A 290 11.23 2.97 -11.77
N ARG A 291 12.52 2.60 -11.74
CA ARG A 291 13.02 1.66 -10.73
C ARG A 291 12.86 2.27 -9.36
N LEU A 292 12.65 1.43 -8.33
CA LEU A 292 12.58 1.90 -6.95
C LEU A 292 13.81 2.70 -6.54
N ALA A 293 15.01 2.31 -7.01
CA ALA A 293 16.24 3.08 -6.78
C ALA A 293 16.16 4.53 -7.31
N ASP A 294 15.57 4.73 -8.49
CA ASP A 294 15.40 6.05 -9.11
C ASP A 294 14.39 6.90 -8.33
N LEU A 295 13.30 6.27 -7.88
CA LEU A 295 12.27 6.93 -7.06
C LEU A 295 12.83 7.33 -5.69
N VAL A 296 13.60 6.46 -5.04
CA VAL A 296 14.30 6.77 -3.79
C VAL A 296 15.31 7.89 -3.99
N HIS A 297 16.10 7.86 -5.06
CA HIS A 297 17.04 8.92 -5.38
C HIS A 297 16.32 10.26 -5.51
N ARG A 298 15.25 10.32 -6.31
CA ARG A 298 14.43 11.52 -6.49
C ARG A 298 13.87 12.00 -5.15
N MET A 299 13.23 11.12 -4.38
CA MET A 299 12.67 11.44 -3.06
C MET A 299 13.71 12.07 -2.13
N LEU A 300 14.91 11.51 -2.05
CA LEU A 300 15.98 12.03 -1.19
C LEU A 300 16.56 13.35 -1.71
N LYS A 301 16.54 13.59 -3.04
CA LYS A 301 17.03 14.83 -3.65
C LYS A 301 16.04 15.99 -3.51
N THR A 302 14.75 15.73 -3.64
CA THR A 302 13.72 16.78 -3.68
C THR A 302 12.84 16.85 -2.44
N GLY A 303 12.94 15.87 -1.53
CA GLY A 303 12.07 15.79 -0.35
C GLY A 303 10.62 15.44 -0.71
N ASP A 304 10.40 14.68 -1.79
CA ASP A 304 9.07 14.43 -2.35
C ASP A 304 8.19 13.57 -1.40
N ASN A 305 7.15 14.19 -0.84
CA ASN A 305 6.22 13.52 0.06
C ASN A 305 5.24 12.58 -0.65
N HIS A 306 4.94 12.80 -1.94
CA HIS A 306 4.09 11.87 -2.69
C HIS A 306 4.83 10.54 -2.90
N ILE A 307 6.12 10.60 -3.24
CA ILE A 307 6.96 9.41 -3.34
C ILE A 307 7.08 8.75 -1.97
N ALA A 308 7.35 9.52 -0.91
CA ALA A 308 7.45 8.98 0.45
C ALA A 308 6.19 8.21 0.88
N GLU A 309 5.00 8.79 0.69
CA GLU A 309 3.75 8.09 1.01
C GLU A 309 3.57 6.82 0.18
N THR A 310 3.98 6.84 -1.10
CA THR A 310 3.94 5.65 -1.96
C THR A 310 4.86 4.56 -1.43
N LEU A 311 6.10 4.92 -1.11
CA LEU A 311 7.08 3.96 -0.60
C LEU A 311 6.65 3.39 0.74
N LEU A 312 6.07 4.19 1.64
CA LEU A 312 5.60 3.71 2.94
C LEU A 312 4.51 2.63 2.78
N ARG A 313 3.52 2.90 1.93
CA ARG A 313 2.39 2.01 1.67
C ARG A 313 2.83 0.74 0.96
N MET A 314 3.68 0.89 -0.06
CA MET A 314 4.17 -0.25 -0.83
C MET A 314 5.19 -1.10 -0.06
N THR A 315 5.93 -0.51 0.88
CA THR A 315 6.80 -1.26 1.81
C THR A 315 5.96 -2.19 2.69
N ALA A 316 4.79 -1.73 3.17
CA ALA A 316 3.86 -2.59 3.91
C ALA A 316 3.34 -3.75 3.04
N VAL A 317 2.93 -3.44 1.80
CA VAL A 317 2.46 -4.45 0.83
C VAL A 317 3.56 -5.48 0.54
N GLY A 318 4.80 -5.04 0.32
CA GLY A 318 5.95 -5.92 0.09
C GLY A 318 6.24 -6.85 1.26
N ALA A 319 5.94 -6.41 2.49
CA ALA A 319 6.03 -7.23 3.69
C ALA A 319 4.78 -8.10 3.96
N GLY A 320 3.83 -8.16 3.03
CA GLY A 320 2.59 -8.93 3.19
C GLY A 320 1.60 -8.32 4.19
N ARG A 321 1.68 -7.01 4.43
CA ARG A 321 0.84 -6.27 5.37
C ARG A 321 -0.11 -5.31 4.64
N PRO A 322 -1.22 -4.90 5.28
CA PRO A 322 -2.09 -3.88 4.71
C PRO A 322 -1.33 -2.59 4.38
N ALA A 323 -1.71 -1.89 3.32
CA ALA A 323 -1.12 -0.61 2.92
C ALA A 323 -1.56 0.55 3.83
N THR A 324 -1.46 0.40 5.15
CA THR A 324 -1.80 1.44 6.13
C THR A 324 -0.55 2.24 6.52
N PHE A 325 -0.77 3.43 7.09
CA PHE A 325 0.33 4.22 7.65
C PHE A 325 1.02 3.48 8.80
N ASP A 326 0.23 2.82 9.65
CA ASP A 326 0.71 2.10 10.83
C ASP A 326 1.50 0.85 10.44
N ASP A 327 1.00 0.09 9.46
CA ASP A 327 1.69 -1.10 8.95
C ASP A 327 3.02 -0.72 8.28
N GLY A 328 3.01 0.30 7.41
CA GLY A 328 4.25 0.81 6.79
C GLY A 328 5.25 1.29 7.83
N THR A 329 4.80 2.07 8.82
CA THR A 329 5.66 2.55 9.92
C THR A 329 6.25 1.39 10.72
N ALA A 330 5.45 0.35 10.99
CA ALA A 330 5.92 -0.81 11.72
C ALA A 330 6.95 -1.62 10.92
N VAL A 331 6.83 -1.74 9.59
CA VAL A 331 7.89 -2.34 8.75
C VAL A 331 9.15 -1.49 8.77
N VAL A 332 9.05 -0.16 8.63
CA VAL A 332 10.21 0.75 8.72
C VAL A 332 10.94 0.61 10.06
N ARG A 333 10.21 0.45 11.17
CA ARG A 333 10.81 0.22 12.50
C ARG A 333 11.51 -1.13 12.62
N GLN A 334 10.96 -2.17 11.99
CA GLN A 334 11.55 -3.51 12.01
C GLN A 334 12.81 -3.61 11.14
N ALA A 335 12.92 -2.80 10.09
CA ALA A 335 14.08 -2.77 9.21
C ALA A 335 15.38 -2.26 9.89
N GLY A 336 15.33 -1.86 11.17
CA GLY A 336 16.51 -1.72 12.01
C GLY A 336 17.48 -0.61 11.59
N VAL A 337 16.96 0.58 11.23
CA VAL A 337 17.74 1.80 11.02
C VAL A 337 17.39 2.86 12.06
#